data_AF-A0A7C4MCW0-F1
#
_entry.id   AF-A0A7C4MCW0-F1
#
_cell.length_a   1.000
_cell.length_b   1.000
_cell.length_c   1.000
_cell.angle_alpha   90.00
_cell.angle_beta   90.00
_cell.angle_gamma   90.00
#
_symmetry.space_group_name_H-M   'P 1'
#
loop_
_entity.id
_entity.type
_entity.pdbx_description
1 polymer ?
#
loop_
_entity_poly.entity_id
_entity_poly.type
_entity_poly.pdbx_seq_one_letter_code
_entity_poly.pdbx_strand_id
1 'polypeptide(L)' 'MFFHVMLTTDCDLKCRYCFGEALEDFDGGFGGFDVDYCLPRRLGYDIGCLERFCGLDPNCVLIFYGGEPLLCLDDV' A
#
# COMPACT_ATOMS: atom_id res chain seq x y z
N MET A 1 -18.04 -5.75 0.22
CA MET A 1 -16.96 -5.53 -0.77
C MET A 1 -15.63 -5.71 -0.06
N PHE A 2 -14.57 -6.14 -0.75
CA PHE A 2 -13.24 -6.35 -0.15
C PHE A 2 -12.23 -5.42 -0.79
N PHE A 3 -11.57 -4.59 0.00
CA PHE A 3 -10.59 -3.61 -0.49
C PHE A 3 -9.25 -3.78 0.21
N HIS A 4 -8.18 -3.84 -0.57
CA HIS A 4 -6.82 -3.67 -0.06
C HIS A 4 -6.51 -2.18 -0.06
N VAL A 5 -6.19 -1.64 1.12
CA VAL A 5 -5.88 -0.23 1.31
C VAL A 5 -4.42 -0.11 1.70
N MET A 6 -3.67 0.66 0.90
CA MET A 6 -2.28 1.02 1.18
C MET A 6 -2.27 2.36 1.90
N LEU A 7 -1.96 2.33 3.20
CA LEU A 7 -1.80 3.55 4.01
C LEU A 7 -0.48 4.26 3.70
N THR A 8 0.56 3.45 3.50
CA THR A 8 1.90 3.89 3.15
C THR A 8 2.59 2.83 2.28
N THR A 9 3.51 3.27 1.43
CA THR A 9 4.45 2.38 0.73
C THR A 9 5.77 2.24 1.49
N ASP A 10 5.99 3.05 2.52
CA ASP A 10 7.20 2.96 3.34
C ASP A 10 7.11 1.74 4.27
N CYS A 11 8.25 1.09 4.49
CA CYS A 11 8.37 -0.09 5.34
C CYS A 11 9.80 -0.15 5.89
N ASP A 12 9.95 -0.31 7.20
CA ASP A 12 11.25 -0.45 7.89
C ASP A 12 11.55 -1.89 8.31
N LEU A 13 10.65 -2.83 8.00
CA LEU A 13 10.83 -4.25 8.26
C LEU A 13 11.75 -4.90 7.22
N LYS A 14 12.48 -5.92 7.67
CA LYS A 14 13.38 -6.73 6.83
C LYS A 14 12.83 -8.15 6.64
N CYS A 15 11.59 -8.23 6.19
CA CYS A 15 10.89 -9.49 5.98
C CYS A 15 11.62 -10.35 4.94
N ARG A 16 11.92 -11.61 5.29
CA ARG A 16 12.68 -12.54 4.43
C ARG A 16 12.06 -12.69 3.03
N TYR A 17 10.73 -12.78 2.96
CA TYR A 17 9.98 -13.09 1.73
C TYR A 17 9.47 -11.86 0.96
N CYS A 18 9.75 -10.64 1.44
CA CYS A 18 9.30 -9.41 0.77
C CYS A 18 10.50 -8.51 0.51
N PHE A 19 11.11 -7.99 1.57
CA PHE A 19 12.35 -7.21 1.45
C PHE A 19 13.49 -8.07 0.89
N GLY A 20 13.64 -9.32 1.36
CA GLY A 20 14.67 -10.23 0.87
C GLY A 20 14.53 -10.53 -0.63
N GLU A 21 13.34 -10.92 -1.08
CA GLU A 21 13.06 -11.18 -2.50
C GLU A 21 13.27 -9.94 -3.37
N ALA A 22 12.85 -8.76 -2.89
CA ALA A 22 13.07 -7.50 -3.61
C ALA A 22 14.56 -7.15 -3.79
N LEU A 23 15.45 -7.65 -2.92
CA LEU A 23 16.89 -7.52 -3.09
C LEU A 23 17.49 -8.50 -4.09
N GLU A 24 16.77 -9.59 -4.41
CA GLU A 24 17.19 -10.58 -5.40
C GLU A 24 16.65 -10.26 -6.80
N ASP A 25 15.59 -9.43 -6.89
CA ASP A 25 14.88 -9.07 -8.12
C ASP A 25 15.29 -7.69 -8.70
N PHE A 26 16.58 -7.35 -8.68
CA PHE A 26 17.07 -6.10 -9.29
C PHE A 26 17.16 -6.15 -10.83
N ASP A 27 17.23 -7.35 -11.41
CA ASP A 27 17.42 -7.56 -12.85
C ASP A 27 16.10 -7.86 -13.60
N GLY A 28 14.98 -7.94 -12.88
CA GLY A 28 13.63 -8.14 -13.41
C GLY A 28 13.06 -6.89 -14.08
N GLY A 29 13.52 -6.56 -15.29
CA GLY A 29 12.96 -5.47 -16.06
C GLY A 29 11.59 -5.81 -16.66
N PHE A 30 10.71 -4.81 -16.83
CA PHE A 30 9.45 -4.95 -17.57
C PHE A 30 9.63 -4.94 -19.11
N GLY A 31 10.82 -5.31 -19.61
CA GLY A 31 11.15 -5.25 -21.02
C GLY A 31 11.06 -3.84 -21.59
N GLY A 32 10.21 -3.63 -22.60
CA GLY A 32 10.06 -2.36 -23.33
C GLY A 32 8.97 -1.42 -22.80
N PHE A 33 8.39 -1.72 -21.64
CA PHE A 33 7.40 -0.85 -21.02
C PHE A 33 8.08 0.23 -20.17
N ASP A 34 7.61 1.47 -20.32
CA ASP A 34 7.92 2.54 -19.38
C ASP A 34 6.94 2.43 -18.20
N VAL A 35 7.49 2.20 -17.02
CA VAL A 35 6.71 2.00 -15.80
C VAL A 35 6.92 3.22 -14.90
N ASP A 36 5.81 3.88 -14.55
CA ASP A 36 5.83 4.94 -13.56
C ASP A 36 5.86 4.33 -12.15
N TYR A 37 7.01 4.47 -11.50
CA TYR A 37 7.22 4.02 -10.12
C TYR A 37 6.83 5.07 -9.07
N CYS A 38 6.28 6.23 -9.47
CA CYS A 38 5.82 7.27 -8.55
C CYS A 38 4.47 6.93 -7.93
N LEU A 39 4.42 5.84 -7.16
CA LEU A 39 3.27 5.53 -6.33
C LEU A 39 3.17 6.51 -5.15
N PRO A 40 1.96 6.94 -4.77
CA PRO A 40 1.78 7.82 -3.62
C PRO A 40 2.25 7.10 -2.35
N ARG A 41 3.22 7.71 -1.66
CA ARG A 41 3.78 7.16 -0.42
C ARG A 41 2.82 7.20 0.76
N ARG A 42 1.78 8.02 0.69
CA ARG A 42 0.79 8.27 1.74
C ARG A 42 -0.60 8.31 1.12
N LEU A 43 -1.62 8.23 1.98
CA LEU A 43 -3.01 8.41 1.57
C LEU A 43 -3.22 9.74 0.83
N GLY A 44 -3.85 9.66 -0.33
CA GLY A 44 -4.23 10.83 -1.15
C GLY A 44 -5.61 11.40 -0.81
N TYR A 45 -6.22 10.97 0.29
CA TYR A 45 -7.57 11.35 0.70
C TYR A 45 -7.65 11.44 2.23
N ASP A 46 -8.64 12.17 2.73
CA ASP A 46 -8.94 12.23 4.17
C ASP A 46 -9.71 10.98 4.65
N ILE A 47 -9.57 10.65 5.94
CA ILE A 47 -10.26 9.50 6.57
C ILE A 47 -11.78 9.57 6.37
N GLY A 48 -12.37 10.78 6.42
CA GLY A 48 -13.81 10.95 6.23
C GLY A 48 -14.27 10.54 4.83
N CYS A 49 -13.42 10.67 3.82
CA CYS A 49 -13.67 10.15 2.47
C CYS A 49 -13.74 8.63 2.47
N LEU A 50 -12.79 7.97 3.14
CA LEU A 50 -12.78 6.51 3.29
C LEU A 50 -14.00 6.01 4.08
N GLU A 51 -14.35 6.69 5.17
CA GLU A 51 -15.54 6.36 5.99
C GLU A 51 -16.82 6.43 5.16
N ARG A 52 -17.03 7.53 4.42
CA ARG A 52 -18.19 7.69 3.53
C ARG A 52 -18.23 6.59 2.46
N PHE A 53 -17.08 6.25 1.89
CA PHE A 53 -16.97 5.19 0.89
C PHE A 53 -17.36 3.83 1.47
N CYS A 54 -16.82 3.47 2.64
CA CYS A 54 -17.16 2.24 3.34
C CYS A 54 -18.63 2.19 3.76
N GLY A 55 -19.22 3.32 4.14
CA GLY A 55 -20.63 3.43 4.53
C GLY A 55 -21.62 3.09 3.41
N LEU A 56 -21.18 3.05 2.15
CA LEU A 56 -22.01 2.61 1.03
C LEU A 56 -22.30 1.09 1.05
N ASP A 57 -21.51 0.31 1.80
CA ASP A 57 -21.71 -1.13 1.99
C ASP A 57 -21.54 -1.52 3.47
N PRO A 58 -22.61 -1.92 4.18
CA PRO A 58 -22.54 -2.29 5.59
C PRO A 58 -21.68 -3.54 5.86
N ASN A 59 -21.34 -4.31 4.83
CA ASN A 59 -20.44 -5.47 4.90
C ASN A 59 -19.08 -5.17 4.24
N CYS A 60 -18.67 -3.90 4.18
CA CYS A 60 -17.36 -3.50 3.67
C CYS A 60 -16.25 -4.09 4.55
N VAL A 61 -15.26 -4.71 3.92
CA VAL A 61 -14.07 -5.26 4.58
C VAL A 61 -12.84 -4.55 4.01
N LEU A 62 -12.08 -3.95 4.92
CA LEU A 62 -10.80 -3.34 4.61
C LEU A 62 -9.66 -4.24 5.08
N ILE A 63 -8.65 -4.39 4.22
CA ILE A 63 -7.40 -5.07 4.54
C ILE A 63 -6.30 -4.05 4.32
N PHE A 64 -5.55 -3.73 5.37
CA PHE A 64 -4.37 -2.88 5.24
C PHE A 64 -3.21 -3.71 4.72
N TYR A 65 -2.64 -3.27 3.60
CA TYR A 65 -1.63 -4.00 2.83
C TYR A 65 -0.66 -3.04 2.15
N GLY A 66 0.48 -3.51 1.66
CA GLY A 66 1.49 -2.70 0.99
C GLY A 66 2.77 -2.58 1.81
N GLY A 67 3.13 -1.35 2.22
CA GLY A 67 4.23 -1.10 3.15
C GLY A 67 3.95 -1.61 4.57
N GLU A 68 4.53 -0.97 5.60
CA GLU A 68 4.22 -1.28 7.00
C GLU A 68 3.08 -0.37 7.49
N PRO A 69 1.84 -0.88 7.65
CA PRO A 69 0.69 -0.03 7.95
C PRO A 69 0.78 0.71 9.28
N LEU A 70 1.57 0.20 10.23
CA LEU A 70 1.73 0.80 11.56
C LEU A 70 2.88 1.81 11.64
N LEU A 71 3.61 2.07 10.55
CA LEU A 71 4.78 2.94 10.55
C LEU A 71 4.44 4.44 10.68
N CYS A 72 3.29 4.86 10.14
CA CYS A 72 2.92 6.27 10.00
C CYS A 72 1.62 6.64 10.74
N LEU A 73 1.37 6.04 11.91
CA LEU A 73 0.11 6.24 12.65
C LEU A 73 -0.19 7.71 13.00
N ASP A 74 0.85 8.53 13.19
CA ASP A 74 0.71 9.96 13.52
C ASP A 74 0.42 10.84 12.29
N ASP A 75 0.54 10.29 11.07
CA ASP A 75 0.36 11.00 9.80
C ASP A 75 -1.02 10.76 9.15
N VAL A 76 -1.86 9.93 9.78
CA VAL A 76 -3.16 9.45 9.25
C VAL A 76 -4.33 10.23 9.83
#